data_AF-A0A7C2QP01-F1
#
_entry.id   AF-A0A7C2QP01-F1
#
_cell.length_a   1.000
_cell.length_b   1.000
_cell.length_c   1.000
_cell.angle_alpha   90.00
_cell.angle_beta   90.00
_cell.angle_gamma   90.00
#
_symmetry.space_group_name_H-M   'P 1'
#
loop_
_entity.id
_entity.type
_entity.pdbx_description
1 polymer ?
#
loop_
_entity_poly.entity_id
_entity_poly.type
_entity_poly.pdbx_seq_one_letter_code
_entity_poly.pdbx_strand_id
1 'polypeptide(L)'
;MQRLRGGSAAGRRLADPVRGVLWITLAMLLFAGLAVFSRMAMNAGLHPFEVVFLRNMFACLLLVPLLAYRGPSLLHSAQLGRYGLRVLVSLLSMQAWFYAISLITIGEVTAISFMAPLFGTLGAILVLGETVRLRRWTALAVGFLGAMIILRPGGSALGLGQLLAVASAMLTGISAVLMKQLTAQDDPDKIVFLTNALLLPLSLAPALLVWQWPTLAMVPTLLGMGVCAVLGHVSLVRGYTCIDASLALTFEFSKLPFTVAIAYLVFAETIDGWTWVGALVIFASAVYITRREAKLRRERMRGA
;
A
#
# COMPACT_ATOMS: atom_id res chain seq x y z
N MET A 1 51.45 27.30 2.40
CA MET A 1 50.81 28.40 3.14
C MET A 1 49.31 28.40 2.85
N GLN A 2 48.52 28.16 3.91
CA GLN A 2 47.16 28.67 4.14
C GLN A 2 46.06 28.47 3.08
N ARG A 3 45.17 27.50 3.33
CA ARG A 3 43.76 27.76 3.69
C ARG A 3 43.12 26.49 4.27
N LEU A 4 43.25 26.37 5.59
CA LEU A 4 42.42 25.53 6.45
C LEU A 4 41.10 26.27 6.75
N ARG A 5 40.08 25.48 7.09
CA ARG A 5 38.86 25.81 7.85
C ARG A 5 37.65 26.31 7.05
N GLY A 6 36.73 25.37 6.88
CA GLY A 6 35.32 25.59 6.62
C GLY A 6 34.53 24.36 7.07
N GLY A 7 34.73 23.93 8.32
CA GLY A 7 33.85 22.97 8.97
C GLY A 7 32.47 23.61 9.10
N SER A 8 31.59 23.31 8.14
CA SER A 8 30.16 23.51 8.30
C SER A 8 29.58 22.14 8.60
N ALA A 9 29.23 21.97 9.88
CA ALA A 9 28.23 21.06 10.40
C ALA A 9 27.21 20.65 9.33
N ALA A 10 27.54 19.60 8.57
CA ALA A 10 26.59 18.87 7.74
C ALA A 10 25.63 18.23 8.73
N GLY A 11 24.59 18.98 9.08
CA GLY A 11 23.55 18.59 9.99
C GLY A 11 22.91 17.32 9.46
N ARG A 12 23.41 16.17 9.92
CA ARG A 12 22.56 15.03 10.22
C ARG A 12 21.57 15.52 11.28
N ARG A 13 20.57 16.31 10.86
CA ARG A 13 19.30 16.34 11.56
C ARG A 13 18.85 14.89 11.46
N LEU A 14 19.15 14.10 12.49
CA LEU A 14 18.42 12.88 12.78
C LEU A 14 16.97 13.31 12.68
N ALA A 15 16.30 12.93 11.60
CA ALA A 15 14.91 13.26 11.43
C ALA A 15 14.22 12.77 12.70
N ASP A 16 13.55 13.69 13.39
CA ASP A 16 12.94 13.44 14.67
C ASP A 16 12.03 12.20 14.54
N PRO A 17 12.36 11.07 15.20
CA PRO A 17 11.62 9.83 15.01
C PRO A 17 10.13 10.00 15.30
N VAL A 18 9.78 10.92 16.22
CA VAL A 18 8.39 11.26 16.54
C VAL A 18 7.69 11.84 15.32
N ARG A 19 8.33 12.75 14.58
CA ARG A 19 7.76 13.31 13.34
C ARG A 19 7.51 12.23 12.31
N GLY A 20 8.43 11.29 12.13
CA GLY A 20 8.23 10.18 11.20
C GLY A 20 7.07 9.28 11.59
N VAL A 21 6.94 8.96 12.88
CA VAL A 21 5.81 8.21 13.41
C VAL A 21 4.48 8.94 13.20
N LEU A 22 4.44 10.25 13.46
CA LEU A 22 3.24 11.08 13.24
C LEU A 22 2.85 11.09 11.76
N TRP A 23 3.81 11.22 10.84
CA TRP A 23 3.57 11.18 9.40
C TRP A 23 3.01 9.83 8.93
N ILE A 24 3.59 8.70 9.38
CA ILE A 24 3.06 7.37 9.03
C ILE A 24 1.67 7.16 9.61
N THR A 25 1.45 7.55 10.87
CA THR A 25 0.15 7.39 11.53
C THR A 25 -0.93 8.22 10.83
N LEU A 26 -0.60 9.47 10.45
CA LEU A 26 -1.48 10.32 9.65
C LEU A 26 -1.77 9.69 8.28
N ALA A 27 -0.76 9.11 7.62
CA ALA A 27 -0.97 8.40 6.37
C ALA A 27 -1.97 7.25 6.52
N MET A 28 -1.87 6.48 7.61
CA MET A 28 -2.80 5.38 7.88
C MET A 28 -4.23 5.85 8.15
N LEU A 29 -4.39 6.95 8.86
CA LEU A 29 -5.69 7.58 9.07
C LEU A 29 -6.30 8.04 7.73
N LEU A 30 -5.50 8.68 6.88
CA LEU A 30 -5.93 9.14 5.55
C LEU A 30 -6.26 7.97 4.62
N PHE A 31 -5.51 6.87 4.67
CA PHE A 31 -5.83 5.66 3.90
C PHE A 31 -7.07 4.92 4.42
N ALA A 32 -7.38 5.02 5.71
CA ALA A 32 -8.66 4.56 6.25
C ALA A 32 -9.81 5.43 5.71
N GLY A 33 -9.64 6.76 5.73
CA GLY A 33 -10.58 7.70 5.11
C GLY A 33 -10.78 7.46 3.63
N LEU A 34 -9.70 7.17 2.88
CA LEU A 34 -9.76 6.78 1.47
C LEU A 34 -10.70 5.58 1.27
N ALA A 35 -10.53 4.51 2.05
CA ALA A 35 -11.37 3.32 1.95
C ALA A 35 -12.85 3.62 2.19
N VAL A 36 -13.14 4.48 3.17
CA VAL A 36 -14.49 4.91 3.54
C VAL A 36 -15.13 5.77 2.45
N PHE A 37 -14.44 6.79 1.94
CA PHE A 37 -14.96 7.61 0.83
C PHE A 37 -15.18 6.77 -0.43
N SER A 38 -14.29 5.81 -0.71
CA SER A 38 -14.46 4.87 -1.81
C SER A 38 -15.70 3.99 -1.64
N ARG A 39 -15.96 3.48 -0.42
CA ARG A 39 -17.18 2.75 -0.10
C ARG A 39 -18.44 3.63 -0.23
N MET A 40 -18.40 4.88 0.25
CA MET A 40 -19.51 5.82 0.11
C MET A 40 -19.84 6.08 -1.36
N ALA A 41 -18.82 6.27 -2.20
CA ALA A 41 -18.98 6.43 -3.64
C ALA A 41 -19.66 5.19 -4.27
N MET A 42 -19.27 3.98 -3.86
CA MET A 42 -19.89 2.74 -4.33
C MET A 42 -21.34 2.61 -3.87
N ASN A 43 -21.63 2.89 -2.60
CA ASN A 43 -22.99 2.86 -2.05
C ASN A 43 -23.91 3.90 -2.70
N ALA A 44 -23.34 4.99 -3.24
CA ALA A 44 -24.06 6.00 -3.99
C ALA A 44 -24.35 5.58 -5.45
N GLY A 45 -23.85 4.43 -5.90
CA GLY A 45 -24.16 3.83 -7.21
C GLY A 45 -22.98 3.72 -8.17
N LEU A 46 -21.78 4.23 -7.82
CA LEU A 46 -20.61 4.08 -8.69
C LEU A 46 -20.07 2.65 -8.66
N HIS A 47 -19.76 2.12 -9.83
CA HIS A 47 -19.15 0.79 -9.93
C HIS A 47 -17.69 0.84 -9.42
N PRO A 48 -17.17 -0.22 -8.78
CA PRO A 48 -15.78 -0.26 -8.30
C PRO A 48 -14.72 0.03 -9.38
N PHE A 49 -15.03 -0.22 -10.66
CA PHE A 49 -14.15 0.09 -11.79
C PHE A 49 -13.99 1.59 -12.00
N GLU A 50 -15.07 2.35 -11.83
CA GLU A 50 -15.08 3.80 -11.95
C GLU A 50 -14.34 4.44 -10.78
N VAL A 51 -14.56 3.94 -9.56
CA VAL A 51 -13.85 4.41 -8.36
C VAL A 51 -12.34 4.27 -8.51
N VAL A 52 -11.89 3.13 -9.06
CA VAL A 52 -10.48 2.87 -9.38
C VAL A 52 -9.94 3.87 -10.41
N PHE A 53 -10.67 4.10 -11.50
CA PHE A 53 -10.28 5.09 -12.51
C PHE A 53 -10.20 6.50 -11.92
N LEU A 54 -11.23 6.96 -11.21
CA LEU A 54 -11.29 8.29 -10.60
C LEU A 54 -10.14 8.49 -9.61
N ARG A 55 -9.84 7.48 -8.78
CA ARG A 55 -8.67 7.51 -7.88
C ARG A 55 -7.37 7.68 -8.65
N ASN A 56 -7.18 6.98 -9.77
CA ASN A 56 -5.97 7.10 -10.60
C ASN A 56 -5.90 8.45 -11.32
N MET A 57 -7.05 8.99 -11.73
CA MET A 57 -7.14 10.32 -12.34
C MET A 57 -6.67 11.40 -11.34
N PHE A 58 -7.14 11.35 -10.10
CA PHE A 58 -6.64 12.25 -9.05
C PHE A 58 -5.15 12.04 -8.76
N ALA A 59 -4.68 10.78 -8.70
CA ALA A 59 -3.26 10.49 -8.51
C ALA A 59 -2.39 11.11 -9.62
N CYS A 60 -2.80 10.98 -10.88
CA CYS A 60 -2.11 11.60 -12.02
C CYS A 60 -2.13 13.11 -11.97
N LEU A 61 -3.26 13.73 -11.59
CA LEU A 61 -3.38 15.19 -11.48
C LEU A 61 -2.32 15.78 -10.53
N LEU A 62 -2.00 15.07 -9.46
CA LEU A 62 -1.00 15.49 -8.47
C LEU A 62 0.44 15.28 -8.91
N LEU A 63 0.64 14.44 -9.92
CA LEU A 63 1.94 14.17 -10.50
C LEU A 63 2.25 15.16 -11.64
N VAL A 64 1.29 15.99 -12.06
CA VAL A 64 1.50 17.05 -13.05
C VAL A 64 2.60 18.05 -12.62
N PRO A 65 2.61 18.59 -11.38
CA PRO A 65 3.70 19.46 -10.93
C PRO A 65 5.06 18.77 -10.92
N LEU A 66 5.11 17.46 -10.62
CA LEU A 66 6.33 16.67 -10.66
C LEU A 66 6.87 16.56 -12.09
N LEU A 67 5.99 16.33 -13.07
CA LEU A 67 6.37 16.32 -14.49
C LEU A 67 6.88 17.69 -14.95
N ALA A 68 6.22 18.77 -14.53
CA ALA A 68 6.66 20.13 -14.85
C ALA A 68 8.06 20.44 -14.27
N TYR A 69 8.37 19.92 -13.07
CA TYR A 69 9.65 20.13 -12.40
C TYR A 69 10.80 19.27 -12.95
N ARG A 70 10.57 17.96 -13.17
CA ARG A 70 11.61 17.01 -13.62
C ARG A 70 11.72 16.91 -15.15
N GLY A 71 10.70 17.39 -15.86
CA GLY A 71 10.62 17.38 -17.32
C GLY A 71 10.34 16.00 -17.94
N PRO A 72 10.42 15.89 -19.28
CA PRO A 72 10.06 14.70 -20.04
C PRO A 72 11.00 13.50 -19.84
N SER A 73 12.08 13.67 -19.07
CA SER A 73 12.97 12.58 -18.65
C SER A 73 12.21 11.48 -17.87
N LEU A 74 11.09 11.84 -17.22
CA LEU A 74 10.22 10.88 -16.54
C LEU A 74 9.45 9.96 -17.49
N LEU A 75 9.28 10.34 -18.77
CA LEU A 75 8.50 9.57 -19.75
C LEU A 75 9.28 8.39 -20.35
N HIS A 76 10.61 8.39 -20.20
CA HIS A 76 11.46 7.40 -20.83
C HIS A 76 12.11 6.46 -19.80
N SER A 77 11.91 5.17 -20.00
CA SER A 77 12.61 4.11 -19.30
C SER A 77 12.97 2.98 -20.27
N ALA A 78 14.15 2.39 -20.10
CA ALA A 78 14.56 1.17 -20.81
C ALA A 78 13.81 -0.08 -20.32
N GLN A 79 13.06 0.02 -19.22
CA GLN A 79 12.40 -1.11 -18.55
C GLN A 79 10.89 -1.21 -18.83
N LEU A 80 10.39 -0.66 -19.95
CA LEU A 80 8.94 -0.59 -20.24
C LEU A 80 8.20 -1.93 -20.10
N GLY A 81 8.83 -3.06 -20.48
CA GLY A 81 8.23 -4.38 -20.27
C GLY A 81 7.97 -4.73 -18.80
N ARG A 82 8.89 -4.35 -17.89
CA ARG A 82 8.73 -4.54 -16.45
C ARG A 82 7.68 -3.60 -15.86
N TYR A 83 7.58 -2.37 -16.37
CA TYR A 83 6.48 -1.46 -16.03
C TYR A 83 5.13 -2.05 -16.45
N GLY A 84 5.02 -2.60 -17.66
CA GLY A 84 3.79 -3.22 -18.14
C GLY A 84 3.30 -4.32 -17.21
N LEU A 85 4.16 -5.28 -16.86
CA LEU A 85 3.82 -6.35 -15.92
C LEU A 85 3.43 -5.80 -14.54
N ARG A 86 4.22 -4.85 -14.00
CA ARG A 86 3.93 -4.22 -12.71
C ARG A 86 2.58 -3.53 -12.70
N VAL A 87 2.29 -2.73 -13.73
CA VAL A 87 1.06 -1.95 -13.84
C VAL A 87 -0.14 -2.87 -13.97
N LEU A 88 -0.05 -3.92 -14.78
CA LEU A 88 -1.11 -4.94 -14.89
C LEU A 88 -1.40 -5.62 -13.56
N VAL A 89 -0.36 -6.13 -12.89
CA VAL A 89 -0.50 -6.77 -11.57
C VAL A 89 -1.06 -5.79 -10.54
N SER A 90 -0.60 -4.53 -10.55
CA SER A 90 -1.08 -3.49 -9.64
C SER A 90 -2.53 -3.11 -9.91
N LEU A 91 -2.93 -3.03 -11.17
CA LEU A 91 -4.31 -2.73 -11.56
C LEU A 91 -5.25 -3.84 -11.11
N LEU A 92 -4.91 -5.10 -11.40
CA LEU A 92 -5.71 -6.25 -10.96
C LEU A 92 -5.80 -6.32 -9.44
N SER A 93 -4.68 -6.05 -8.74
CA SER A 93 -4.64 -5.97 -7.28
C SER A 93 -5.59 -4.90 -6.74
N MET A 94 -5.51 -3.69 -7.29
CA MET A 94 -6.34 -2.57 -6.89
C MET A 94 -7.80 -2.88 -7.19
N GLN A 95 -8.08 -3.46 -8.36
CA GLN A 95 -9.45 -3.75 -8.74
C GLN A 95 -10.09 -4.80 -7.85
N ALA A 96 -9.36 -5.87 -7.54
CA ALA A 96 -9.80 -6.88 -6.58
C ALA A 96 -10.01 -6.28 -5.18
N TRP A 97 -9.17 -5.34 -4.74
CA TRP A 97 -9.32 -4.68 -3.44
C TRP A 97 -10.60 -3.85 -3.35
N PHE A 98 -10.82 -2.97 -4.32
CA PHE A 98 -12.02 -2.09 -4.34
C PHE A 98 -13.30 -2.91 -4.52
N TYR A 99 -13.26 -3.99 -5.30
CA TYR A 99 -14.39 -4.91 -5.44
C TYR A 99 -14.60 -5.76 -4.18
N ALA A 100 -13.54 -6.15 -3.46
CA ALA A 100 -13.69 -6.81 -2.17
C ALA A 100 -14.33 -5.87 -1.14
N ILE A 101 -13.94 -4.60 -1.13
CA ILE A 101 -14.58 -3.59 -0.29
C ILE A 101 -16.06 -3.50 -0.59
N SER A 102 -16.52 -3.59 -1.84
CA SER A 102 -17.96 -3.54 -2.11
C SER A 102 -18.74 -4.74 -1.56
N LEU A 103 -18.09 -5.86 -1.21
CA LEU A 103 -18.73 -7.12 -0.84
C LEU A 103 -18.63 -7.49 0.66
N ILE A 104 -17.57 -7.08 1.34
CA ILE A 104 -17.31 -7.40 2.76
C ILE A 104 -16.92 -6.14 3.54
N THR A 105 -16.84 -6.21 4.87
CA THR A 105 -16.59 -5.03 5.70
C THR A 105 -15.20 -4.42 5.42
N ILE A 106 -15.07 -3.10 5.55
CA ILE A 106 -13.80 -2.41 5.26
C ILE A 106 -12.69 -2.88 6.23
N GLY A 107 -13.07 -3.18 7.46
CA GLY A 107 -12.18 -3.74 8.48
C GLY A 107 -11.64 -5.12 8.10
N GLU A 108 -12.49 -6.04 7.63
CA GLU A 108 -12.06 -7.37 7.17
C GLU A 108 -11.11 -7.27 5.97
N VAL A 109 -11.44 -6.47 4.94
CA VAL A 109 -10.56 -6.28 3.78
C VAL A 109 -9.19 -5.75 4.22
N THR A 110 -9.18 -4.79 5.15
CA THR A 110 -7.94 -4.20 5.67
C THR A 110 -7.11 -5.23 6.42
N ALA A 111 -7.73 -6.07 7.26
CA ALA A 111 -7.04 -7.13 7.99
C ALA A 111 -6.43 -8.18 7.04
N ILE A 112 -7.19 -8.62 6.03
CA ILE A 112 -6.72 -9.55 4.99
C ILE A 112 -5.54 -8.93 4.19
N SER A 113 -5.59 -7.63 3.92
CA SER A 113 -4.53 -6.91 3.19
C SER A 113 -3.17 -6.96 3.89
N PHE A 114 -3.13 -7.18 5.20
CA PHE A 114 -1.87 -7.35 5.94
C PHE A 114 -1.13 -8.65 5.61
N MET A 115 -1.71 -9.54 4.81
CA MET A 115 -0.97 -10.65 4.22
C MET A 115 -0.04 -10.24 3.07
N ALA A 116 -0.19 -9.05 2.49
CA ALA A 116 0.60 -8.64 1.33
C ALA A 116 2.13 -8.75 1.54
N PRO A 117 2.71 -8.40 2.72
CA PRO A 117 4.13 -8.64 2.99
C PRO A 117 4.54 -10.12 3.00
N LEU A 118 3.64 -11.03 3.40
CA LEU A 118 3.87 -12.47 3.37
C LEU A 118 4.00 -12.94 1.91
N PHE A 119 3.04 -12.59 1.07
CA PHE A 119 3.08 -12.90 -0.35
C PHE A 119 4.22 -12.20 -1.09
N GLY A 120 4.58 -10.98 -0.69
CA GLY A 120 5.74 -10.28 -1.22
C GLY A 120 7.05 -10.98 -0.88
N THR A 121 7.16 -11.55 0.32
CA THR A 121 8.30 -12.38 0.71
C THR A 121 8.41 -13.64 -0.14
N LEU A 122 7.28 -14.34 -0.35
CA LEU A 122 7.22 -15.51 -1.23
C LEU A 122 7.57 -15.16 -2.69
N GLY A 123 6.99 -14.08 -3.22
CA GLY A 123 7.29 -13.60 -4.56
C GLY A 123 8.76 -13.21 -4.72
N ALA A 124 9.38 -12.64 -3.68
CA ALA A 124 10.80 -12.33 -3.71
C ALA A 124 11.67 -13.59 -3.81
N ILE A 125 11.31 -14.67 -3.10
CA ILE A 125 12.03 -15.96 -3.21
C ILE A 125 11.96 -16.48 -4.64
N LEU A 126 10.74 -16.53 -5.20
CA LEU A 126 10.50 -17.13 -6.52
C LEU A 126 11.07 -16.32 -7.68
N VAL A 127 10.93 -14.99 -7.63
CA VAL A 127 11.28 -14.11 -8.75
C VAL A 127 12.71 -13.57 -8.64
N LEU A 128 13.20 -13.27 -7.44
CA LEU A 128 14.55 -12.72 -7.23
C LEU A 128 15.58 -13.79 -6.83
N GLY A 129 15.16 -15.03 -6.55
CA GLY A 129 16.05 -16.09 -6.08
C GLY A 129 16.64 -15.81 -4.69
N GLU A 130 15.98 -14.98 -3.87
CA GLU A 130 16.47 -14.66 -2.54
C GLU A 130 16.48 -15.91 -1.64
N THR A 131 17.65 -16.25 -1.10
CA THR A 131 17.78 -17.38 -0.17
C THR A 131 17.20 -17.02 1.19
N VAL A 132 16.13 -17.72 1.55
CA VAL A 132 15.39 -17.45 2.77
C VAL A 132 15.71 -18.48 3.84
N ARG A 133 16.15 -17.97 5.00
CA ARG A 133 16.48 -18.80 6.17
C ARG A 133 15.21 -19.42 6.76
N LEU A 134 15.35 -20.60 7.36
CA LEU A 134 14.27 -21.38 8.00
C LEU A 134 13.33 -20.55 8.90
N ARG A 135 13.85 -19.51 9.55
CA ARG A 135 13.09 -18.65 10.46
C ARG A 135 12.13 -17.66 9.78
N ARG A 136 12.33 -17.35 8.50
CA ARG A 136 11.37 -16.56 7.72
C ARG A 136 10.20 -17.46 7.29
N TRP A 137 10.46 -18.74 7.00
CA TRP A 137 9.42 -19.74 6.76
C TRP A 137 8.50 -19.91 7.96
N THR A 138 9.04 -19.95 9.18
CA THR A 138 8.20 -20.02 10.38
C THR A 138 7.34 -18.76 10.56
N ALA A 139 7.90 -17.58 10.33
CA ALA A 139 7.11 -16.34 10.42
C ALA A 139 6.03 -16.28 9.32
N LEU A 140 6.37 -16.70 8.11
CA LEU A 140 5.43 -16.80 7.00
C LEU A 140 4.26 -17.76 7.34
N ALA A 141 4.58 -18.93 7.90
CA ALA A 141 3.59 -19.90 8.36
C ALA A 141 2.69 -19.31 9.46
N VAL A 142 3.26 -18.60 10.44
CA VAL A 142 2.47 -17.92 11.50
C VAL A 142 1.58 -16.83 10.92
N GLY A 143 2.07 -16.03 9.97
CA GLY A 143 1.28 -15.01 9.29
C GLY A 143 0.12 -15.64 8.48
N PHE A 144 0.39 -16.77 7.82
CA PHE A 144 -0.64 -17.55 7.12
C PHE A 144 -1.68 -18.14 8.08
N LEU A 145 -1.28 -18.61 9.27
CA LEU A 145 -2.23 -19.03 10.31
C LEU A 145 -3.11 -17.86 10.76
N GLY A 146 -2.54 -16.67 10.94
CA GLY A 146 -3.31 -15.45 11.21
C GLY A 146 -4.35 -15.17 10.12
N ALA A 147 -4.00 -15.37 8.85
CA ALA A 147 -4.95 -15.28 7.75
C ALA A 147 -6.05 -16.34 7.79
N MET A 148 -5.72 -17.58 8.13
CA MET A 148 -6.71 -18.66 8.31
C MET A 148 -7.68 -18.36 9.45
N ILE A 149 -7.23 -17.68 10.50
CA ILE A 149 -8.10 -17.21 11.60
C ILE A 149 -9.10 -16.16 11.10
N ILE A 150 -8.68 -15.24 10.24
CA ILE A 150 -9.57 -14.24 9.63
C ILE A 150 -10.56 -14.92 8.68
N LEU A 151 -10.07 -15.78 7.79
CA LEU A 151 -10.87 -16.40 6.73
C LEU A 151 -11.81 -17.49 7.22
N ARG A 152 -11.52 -18.10 8.38
CA ARG A 152 -12.29 -19.21 8.99
C ARG A 152 -12.82 -20.24 7.98
N PRO A 153 -11.94 -20.96 7.27
CA PRO A 153 -12.32 -21.83 6.15
C PRO A 153 -13.19 -23.06 6.50
N GLY A 154 -13.78 -23.14 7.70
CA GLY A 154 -14.68 -24.23 8.11
C GLY A 154 -15.99 -23.79 8.78
N GLY A 155 -16.23 -22.49 8.96
CA GLY A 155 -17.49 -21.99 9.56
C GLY A 155 -18.57 -21.64 8.53
N SER A 156 -18.16 -21.14 7.38
CA SER A 156 -19.01 -20.78 6.23
C SER A 156 -18.19 -20.88 4.94
N ALA A 157 -18.83 -21.09 3.80
CA ALA A 157 -18.15 -21.06 2.51
C ALA A 157 -17.45 -19.69 2.31
N LEU A 158 -16.20 -19.71 1.84
CA LEU A 158 -15.47 -18.47 1.55
C LEU A 158 -16.23 -17.66 0.49
N GLY A 159 -16.66 -16.46 0.88
CA GLY A 159 -17.36 -15.56 -0.02
C GLY A 159 -16.43 -14.95 -1.07
N LEU A 160 -17.00 -14.51 -2.19
CA LEU A 160 -16.25 -13.86 -3.28
C LEU A 160 -15.41 -12.65 -2.77
N GLY A 161 -15.95 -11.86 -1.84
CA GLY A 161 -15.23 -10.71 -1.27
C GLY A 161 -13.94 -11.08 -0.53
N GLN A 162 -13.96 -12.17 0.24
CA GLN A 162 -12.78 -12.67 0.93
C GLN A 162 -11.73 -13.19 -0.06
N LEU A 163 -12.16 -13.96 -1.08
CA LEU A 163 -11.27 -14.45 -2.14
C LEU A 163 -10.60 -13.30 -2.91
N LEU A 164 -11.37 -12.26 -3.25
CA LEU A 164 -10.85 -11.06 -3.92
C LEU A 164 -9.87 -10.29 -3.01
N ALA A 165 -10.14 -10.19 -1.71
CA ALA A 165 -9.22 -9.55 -0.77
C ALA A 165 -7.90 -10.32 -0.64
N VAL A 166 -7.95 -11.67 -0.60
CA VAL A 166 -6.75 -12.53 -0.58
C VAL A 166 -5.97 -12.38 -1.89
N ALA A 167 -6.66 -12.44 -3.04
CA ALA A 167 -6.05 -12.26 -4.35
C ALA A 167 -5.38 -10.89 -4.47
N SER A 168 -6.03 -9.83 -3.98
CA SER A 168 -5.46 -8.49 -3.91
C SER A 168 -4.20 -8.46 -3.03
N ALA A 169 -4.21 -9.06 -1.84
CA ALA A 169 -3.03 -9.11 -0.98
C ALA A 169 -1.86 -9.83 -1.68
N MET A 170 -2.14 -10.94 -2.38
CA MET A 170 -1.14 -11.68 -3.14
C MET A 170 -0.55 -10.85 -4.29
N LEU A 171 -1.40 -10.23 -5.12
CA LEU A 171 -0.97 -9.38 -6.24
C LEU A 171 -0.22 -8.14 -5.75
N THR A 172 -0.62 -7.57 -4.62
CA THR A 172 0.10 -6.46 -3.96
C THR A 172 1.52 -6.89 -3.57
N GLY A 173 1.67 -8.08 -2.99
CA GLY A 173 2.96 -8.67 -2.67
C GLY A 173 3.86 -8.84 -3.90
N ILE A 174 3.31 -9.39 -4.99
CA ILE A 174 4.03 -9.53 -6.27
C ILE A 174 4.42 -8.16 -6.85
N SER A 175 3.51 -7.19 -6.82
CA SER A 175 3.78 -5.83 -7.28
C SER A 175 4.92 -5.17 -6.49
N ALA A 176 5.00 -5.41 -5.18
CA ALA A 176 6.11 -4.92 -4.36
C ALA A 176 7.46 -5.50 -4.79
N VAL A 177 7.51 -6.79 -5.19
CA VAL A 177 8.71 -7.43 -5.72
C VAL A 177 9.12 -6.81 -7.06
N LEU A 178 8.16 -6.59 -7.97
CA LEU A 178 8.40 -5.93 -9.25
C LEU A 178 8.87 -4.48 -9.07
N MET A 179 8.37 -3.78 -8.03
CA MET A 179 8.85 -2.44 -7.65
C MET A 179 10.36 -2.45 -7.40
N LYS A 180 10.80 -3.42 -6.60
CA LYS A 180 12.19 -3.55 -6.17
C LYS A 180 13.13 -3.74 -7.37
N GLN A 181 12.69 -4.46 -8.40
CA GLN A 181 13.46 -4.62 -9.63
C GLN A 181 13.59 -3.32 -10.42
N LEU A 182 12.51 -2.52 -10.49
CA LEU A 182 12.54 -1.23 -11.18
C LEU A 182 13.46 -0.22 -10.49
N THR A 183 13.44 -0.19 -9.14
CA THR A 183 14.30 0.70 -8.33
C THR A 183 15.80 0.40 -8.46
N ALA A 184 16.17 -0.70 -9.11
CA ALA A 184 17.57 -1.00 -9.39
C ALA A 184 18.18 -0.12 -10.49
N GLN A 185 17.35 0.47 -11.37
CA GLN A 185 17.83 1.30 -12.49
C GLN A 185 17.13 2.66 -12.57
N ASP A 186 15.84 2.73 -12.25
CA ASP A 186 15.07 3.98 -12.29
C ASP A 186 14.91 4.60 -10.90
N ASP A 187 14.90 5.93 -10.84
CA ASP A 187 14.66 6.67 -9.62
C ASP A 187 13.18 6.60 -9.17
N PRO A 188 12.88 6.76 -7.87
CA PRO A 188 11.52 6.63 -7.34
C PRO A 188 10.50 7.57 -8.00
N ASP A 189 10.87 8.81 -8.33
CA ASP A 189 9.95 9.78 -8.95
C ASP A 189 9.49 9.27 -10.30
N LYS A 190 10.42 8.77 -11.12
CA LYS A 190 10.12 8.15 -12.41
C LYS A 190 9.21 6.93 -12.26
N ILE A 191 9.50 6.06 -11.30
CA ILE A 191 8.70 4.85 -11.07
C ILE A 191 7.26 5.22 -10.70
N VAL A 192 7.07 6.17 -9.78
CA VAL A 192 5.75 6.65 -9.36
C VAL A 192 5.01 7.29 -10.52
N PHE A 193 5.68 8.16 -11.28
CA PHE A 193 5.10 8.85 -12.43
C PHE A 193 4.65 7.86 -13.51
N LEU A 194 5.56 7.02 -14.03
CA LEU A 194 5.23 6.05 -15.10
C LEU A 194 4.18 5.04 -14.66
N THR A 195 4.23 4.56 -13.41
CA THR A 195 3.22 3.61 -12.92
C THR A 195 1.83 4.23 -12.94
N ASN A 196 1.66 5.46 -12.43
CA ASN A 196 0.34 6.12 -12.43
C ASN A 196 -0.10 6.54 -13.84
N ALA A 197 0.83 7.06 -14.66
CA ALA A 197 0.57 7.44 -16.04
C ALA A 197 0.08 6.27 -16.90
N LEU A 198 0.63 5.06 -16.68
CA LEU A 198 0.18 3.84 -17.35
C LEU A 198 -1.08 3.25 -16.73
N LEU A 199 -1.25 3.35 -15.40
CA LEU A 199 -2.47 2.90 -14.71
C LEU A 199 -3.71 3.65 -15.17
N LEU A 200 -3.62 4.95 -15.41
CA LEU A 200 -4.76 5.79 -15.78
C LEU A 200 -5.52 5.28 -17.02
N PRO A 201 -4.92 5.19 -18.23
CA PRO A 201 -5.62 4.70 -19.41
C PRO A 201 -6.03 3.23 -19.27
N LEU A 202 -5.22 2.42 -18.58
CA LEU A 202 -5.52 1.00 -18.39
C LEU A 202 -6.72 0.78 -17.45
N SER A 203 -6.88 1.64 -16.44
CA SER A 203 -8.06 1.65 -15.56
C SER A 203 -9.30 2.27 -16.20
N LEU A 204 -9.13 3.10 -17.23
CA LEU A 204 -10.26 3.65 -17.99
C LEU A 204 -10.99 2.58 -18.79
N ALA A 205 -10.27 1.61 -19.37
CA ALA A 205 -10.86 0.54 -20.17
C ALA A 205 -11.99 -0.23 -19.45
N PRO A 206 -11.80 -0.77 -18.23
CA PRO A 206 -12.89 -1.41 -17.49
C PRO A 206 -13.94 -0.40 -16.97
N ALA A 207 -13.55 0.84 -16.66
CA ALA A 207 -14.49 1.86 -16.22
C ALA A 207 -15.49 2.25 -17.31
N LEU A 208 -15.05 2.35 -18.58
CA LEU A 208 -15.91 2.68 -19.72
C LEU A 208 -17.03 1.67 -19.94
N LEU A 209 -16.83 0.40 -19.57
CA LEU A 209 -17.85 -0.66 -19.71
C LEU A 209 -19.06 -0.47 -18.79
N VAL A 210 -18.89 0.29 -17.71
CA VAL A 210 -19.89 0.48 -16.64
C VAL A 210 -20.11 1.95 -16.33
N TRP A 211 -19.66 2.85 -17.22
CA TRP A 211 -19.52 4.26 -16.92
C TRP A 211 -20.87 4.95 -16.67
N GLN A 212 -20.94 5.65 -15.56
CA GLN A 212 -22.02 6.50 -15.12
C GLN A 212 -21.45 7.81 -14.59
N TRP A 213 -22.05 8.91 -15.02
CA TRP A 213 -21.61 10.22 -14.56
C TRP A 213 -21.93 10.40 -13.08
N PRO A 214 -20.96 10.76 -12.23
CA PRO A 214 -21.22 11.04 -10.83
C PRO A 214 -22.21 12.19 -10.70
N THR A 215 -23.20 12.05 -9.83
CA THR A 215 -24.13 13.14 -9.53
C THR A 215 -23.40 14.25 -8.75
N LEU A 216 -23.90 15.49 -8.83
CA LEU A 216 -23.29 16.62 -8.10
C LEU A 216 -23.24 16.39 -6.58
N ALA A 217 -24.18 15.60 -6.04
CA ALA A 217 -24.19 15.21 -4.64
C ALA A 217 -22.98 14.33 -4.24
N MET A 218 -22.35 13.62 -5.20
CA MET A 218 -21.18 12.78 -4.95
C MET A 218 -19.86 13.56 -4.95
N VAL A 219 -19.86 14.82 -5.41
CA VAL A 219 -18.65 15.63 -5.55
C VAL A 219 -17.86 15.74 -4.23
N PRO A 220 -18.47 16.01 -3.06
CA PRO A 220 -17.75 16.04 -1.79
C PRO A 220 -17.07 14.70 -1.45
N THR A 221 -17.73 13.58 -1.72
CA THR A 221 -17.20 12.22 -1.49
C THR A 221 -16.00 11.95 -2.38
N LEU A 222 -16.09 12.30 -3.67
CA LEU A 222 -15.00 12.12 -4.63
C LEU A 222 -13.80 13.03 -4.32
N LEU A 223 -14.05 14.27 -3.88
CA LEU A 223 -13.01 15.17 -3.41
C LEU A 223 -12.34 14.64 -2.14
N GLY A 224 -13.13 14.16 -1.17
CA GLY A 224 -12.61 13.52 0.05
C GLY A 224 -11.73 12.30 -0.27
N MET A 225 -12.17 11.46 -1.21
CA MET A 225 -11.40 10.32 -1.71
C MET A 225 -10.07 10.77 -2.32
N GLY A 226 -10.10 11.75 -3.22
CA GLY A 226 -8.91 12.33 -3.83
C GLY A 226 -7.93 12.87 -2.78
N VAL A 227 -8.39 13.77 -1.92
CA VAL A 227 -7.60 14.39 -0.84
C VAL A 227 -6.96 13.34 0.07
N CYS A 228 -7.72 12.34 0.51
CA CYS A 228 -7.20 11.26 1.35
C CYS A 228 -6.11 10.45 0.63
N ALA A 229 -6.30 10.14 -0.66
CA ALA A 229 -5.27 9.47 -1.46
C ALA A 229 -3.99 10.32 -1.55
N VAL A 230 -4.12 11.61 -1.89
CA VAL A 230 -3.00 12.54 -2.05
C VAL A 230 -2.19 12.64 -0.76
N LEU A 231 -2.87 13.11 0.29
CA LEU A 231 -2.23 13.48 1.54
C LEU A 231 -1.75 12.22 2.24
N GLY A 232 -2.44 11.08 2.06
CA GLY A 232 -2.00 9.78 2.55
C GLY A 232 -0.65 9.40 1.96
N HIS A 233 -0.50 9.45 0.62
CA HIS A 233 0.79 9.16 -0.04
C HIS A 233 1.89 10.15 0.33
N VAL A 234 1.60 11.46 0.36
CA VAL A 234 2.58 12.48 0.75
C VAL A 234 3.05 12.26 2.19
N SER A 235 2.12 12.00 3.11
CA SER A 235 2.43 11.71 4.52
C SER A 235 3.23 10.44 4.65
N LEU A 236 2.89 9.39 3.88
CA LEU A 236 3.62 8.13 3.88
C LEU A 236 5.08 8.34 3.47
N VAL A 237 5.31 8.99 2.32
CA VAL A 237 6.66 9.26 1.81
C VAL A 237 7.47 10.09 2.80
N ARG A 238 6.88 11.16 3.38
CA ARG A 238 7.53 11.98 4.41
C ARG A 238 7.84 11.20 5.69
N GLY A 239 7.00 10.23 6.05
CA GLY A 239 7.26 9.33 7.17
C GLY A 239 8.47 8.45 6.90
N TYR A 240 8.54 7.82 5.72
CA TYR A 240 9.67 6.97 5.32
C TYR A 240 11.01 7.71 5.19
N THR A 241 11.01 9.03 4.96
CA THR A 241 12.26 9.81 4.99
C THR A 241 12.72 10.14 6.41
N CYS A 242 11.84 10.02 7.41
CA CYS A 242 12.14 10.37 8.79
C CYS A 242 12.52 9.18 9.67
N ILE A 243 12.05 7.97 9.37
CA ILE A 243 12.27 6.78 10.18
C ILE A 243 12.68 5.56 9.35
N ASP A 244 13.35 4.60 10.00
CA ASP A 244 13.68 3.32 9.39
C ASP A 244 12.42 2.60 8.88
N ALA A 245 12.51 1.96 7.72
CA ALA A 245 11.39 1.23 7.10
C ALA A 245 10.75 0.20 8.05
N SER A 246 11.54 -0.43 8.93
CA SER A 246 11.01 -1.39 9.91
C SER A 246 10.09 -0.73 10.95
N LEU A 247 10.38 0.52 11.34
CA LEU A 247 9.54 1.26 12.27
C LEU A 247 8.28 1.75 11.55
N ALA A 248 8.43 2.28 10.32
CA ALA A 248 7.31 2.71 9.49
C ALA A 248 6.29 1.58 9.30
N LEU A 249 6.76 0.39 8.88
CA LEU A 249 5.92 -0.79 8.71
C LEU A 249 5.18 -1.19 9.99
N THR A 250 5.76 -1.00 11.17
CA THR A 250 5.07 -1.28 12.44
C THR A 250 3.87 -0.35 12.64
N PHE A 251 4.04 0.93 12.31
CA PHE A 251 2.96 1.92 12.42
C PHE A 251 1.94 1.82 11.28
N GLU A 252 2.27 1.24 10.13
CA GLU A 252 1.28 0.99 9.08
C GLU A 252 0.10 0.09 9.54
N PHE A 253 0.34 -0.77 10.53
CA PHE A 253 -0.72 -1.59 11.12
C PHE A 253 -1.76 -0.78 11.92
N SER A 254 -1.45 0.46 12.29
CA SER A 254 -2.44 1.36 12.89
C SER A 254 -3.58 1.69 11.93
N LYS A 255 -3.46 1.36 10.64
CA LYS A 255 -4.55 1.48 9.67
C LYS A 255 -5.79 0.70 10.09
N LEU A 256 -5.64 -0.50 10.65
CA LEU A 256 -6.79 -1.32 11.03
C LEU A 256 -7.67 -0.67 12.10
N PRO A 257 -7.16 -0.23 13.27
CA PRO A 257 -8.00 0.42 14.26
C PRO A 257 -8.64 1.71 13.73
N PHE A 258 -7.95 2.50 12.89
CA PHE A 258 -8.56 3.66 12.24
C PHE A 258 -9.68 3.26 11.28
N THR A 259 -9.46 2.26 10.44
CA THR A 259 -10.48 1.75 9.52
C THR A 259 -11.70 1.25 10.28
N VAL A 260 -11.51 0.44 11.31
CA VAL A 260 -12.63 -0.12 12.10
C VAL A 260 -13.40 0.99 12.80
N ALA A 261 -12.71 1.95 13.41
CA ALA A 261 -13.35 3.08 14.07
C ALA A 261 -14.19 3.92 13.10
N ILE A 262 -13.63 4.30 11.94
CA ILE A 262 -14.36 5.12 10.96
C ILE A 262 -15.48 4.30 10.31
N ALA A 263 -15.25 3.03 9.97
CA ALA A 263 -16.27 2.17 9.37
C ALA A 263 -17.45 1.93 10.32
N TYR A 264 -17.19 1.78 11.62
CA TYR A 264 -18.24 1.71 12.64
C TYR A 264 -19.03 3.02 12.72
N LEU A 265 -18.36 4.18 12.75
CA LEU A 265 -19.03 5.47 12.85
C LEU A 265 -19.86 5.83 11.61
N VAL A 266 -19.41 5.43 10.42
CA VAL A 266 -20.05 5.82 9.14
C VAL A 266 -21.05 4.78 8.66
N PHE A 267 -20.78 3.50 8.85
CA PHE A 267 -21.59 2.40 8.30
C PHE A 267 -22.17 1.46 9.36
N ALA A 268 -21.91 1.71 10.66
CA ALA A 268 -22.20 0.76 11.73
C ALA A 268 -21.58 -0.63 11.49
N GLU A 269 -20.51 -0.72 10.69
CA GLU A 269 -19.79 -1.97 10.43
C GLU A 269 -18.96 -2.35 11.66
N THR A 270 -19.16 -3.56 12.17
CA THR A 270 -18.33 -4.15 13.21
C THR A 270 -17.48 -5.27 12.63
N ILE A 271 -16.25 -5.43 13.13
CA ILE A 271 -15.46 -6.64 12.89
C ILE A 271 -15.57 -7.60 14.07
N ASP A 272 -15.53 -8.89 13.78
CA ASP A 272 -15.64 -9.90 14.81
C ASP A 272 -14.33 -10.07 15.62
N GLY A 273 -14.45 -10.72 16.79
CA GLY A 273 -13.32 -10.95 17.68
C GLY A 273 -12.18 -11.77 17.04
N TRP A 274 -12.49 -12.66 16.09
CA TRP A 274 -11.45 -13.46 15.46
C TRP A 274 -10.68 -12.69 14.40
N THR A 275 -11.30 -11.71 13.74
CA THR A 275 -10.61 -10.79 12.83
C THR A 275 -9.54 -10.00 13.60
N TRP A 276 -9.85 -9.59 14.84
CA TRP A 276 -8.86 -9.00 15.74
C TRP A 276 -7.72 -9.96 16.09
N VAL A 277 -8.04 -11.20 16.47
CA VAL A 277 -7.02 -12.22 16.79
C VAL A 277 -6.12 -12.48 15.59
N GLY A 278 -6.70 -12.70 14.41
CA GLY A 278 -5.95 -12.96 13.18
C GLY A 278 -5.09 -11.77 12.76
N ALA A 279 -5.61 -10.54 12.85
CA ALA A 279 -4.85 -9.34 12.58
C ALA A 279 -3.66 -9.16 13.55
N LEU A 280 -3.84 -9.48 14.83
CA LEU A 280 -2.76 -9.44 15.82
C LEU A 280 -1.67 -10.47 15.51
N VAL A 281 -2.04 -11.68 15.09
CA VAL A 281 -1.09 -12.72 14.68
C VAL A 281 -0.30 -12.31 13.44
N ILE A 282 -0.98 -11.75 12.42
CA ILE A 282 -0.31 -11.23 11.22
C ILE A 282 0.65 -10.09 11.58
N PHE A 283 0.21 -9.15 12.42
CA PHE A 283 1.02 -8.03 12.90
C PHE A 283 2.29 -8.52 13.62
N ALA A 284 2.14 -9.44 14.57
CA ALA A 284 3.26 -9.98 15.33
C ALA A 284 4.29 -10.68 14.42
N SER A 285 3.80 -11.45 13.43
CA SER A 285 4.66 -12.09 12.43
C SER A 285 5.41 -11.06 11.57
N ALA A 286 4.69 -10.08 11.01
CA ALA A 286 5.29 -9.05 10.17
C ALA A 286 6.36 -8.27 10.93
N VAL A 287 6.06 -7.76 12.13
CA VAL A 287 7.02 -7.03 12.98
C VAL A 287 8.25 -7.87 13.31
N TYR A 288 8.06 -9.16 13.60
CA TYR A 288 9.18 -10.07 13.87
C TYR A 288 10.11 -10.20 12.66
N ILE A 289 9.56 -10.38 11.45
CA ILE A 289 10.34 -10.44 10.20
C ILE A 289 11.13 -9.14 10.02
N THR A 290 10.46 -7.99 10.10
CA THR A 290 11.07 -6.71 9.76
C THR A 290 12.16 -6.29 10.75
N ARG A 291 11.92 -6.45 12.06
CA ARG A 291 12.93 -6.13 13.09
C ARG A 291 14.17 -6.99 12.94
N ARG A 292 14.00 -8.25 12.57
CA ARG A 292 15.12 -9.17 12.41
C ARG A 292 15.96 -8.85 11.18
N GLU A 293 15.33 -8.51 10.06
CA GLU A 293 16.02 -8.06 8.85
C GLU A 293 16.86 -6.81 9.12
N ALA A 294 16.29 -5.84 9.84
CA ALA A 294 17.01 -4.65 10.26
C ALA A 294 18.25 -5.00 11.12
N LYS A 295 18.11 -5.94 12.07
CA LYS A 295 19.24 -6.40 12.90
C LYS A 295 20.33 -7.09 12.07
N LEU A 296 19.96 -8.03 11.20
CA LEU A 296 20.92 -8.76 10.35
C LEU A 296 21.65 -7.83 9.37
N ARG A 297 20.98 -6.82 8.82
CA ARG A 297 21.59 -5.82 7.95
C ARG A 297 22.61 -4.96 8.71
N ARG A 298 22.29 -4.56 9.95
CA ARG A 298 23.21 -3.83 10.83
C ARG A 298 24.44 -4.67 11.21
N GLU A 299 24.27 -5.96 11.48
CA GLU A 299 25.39 -6.87 11.77
C GLU A 299 26.33 -7.04 10.56
N ARG A 300 25.79 -7.19 9.34
CA ARG A 300 26.60 -7.25 8.10
C ARG A 300 27.39 -5.97 7.84
N MET A 301 26.81 -4.80 8.11
CA MET A 301 27.49 -3.51 7.94
C MET A 301 28.54 -3.21 9.01
N ARG A 302 28.51 -3.91 10.15
CA ARG A 302 29.51 -3.76 11.23
C ARG A 302 30.69 -4.72 11.08
N GLY A 303 30.53 -5.79 10.29
CA GLY A 303 31.58 -6.78 10.03
C GLY A 303 32.25 -6.65 8.65
N ALA A 304 31.89 -5.63 7.87
CA ALA A 304 32.53 -5.24 6.62
C ALA A 304 33.28 -3.91 6.82
#